data_AF-A0A840XUP2-F1
#
_entry.id   AF-A0A840XUP2-F1
#
_cell.length_a   1.000
_cell.length_b   1.000
_cell.length_c   1.000
_cell.angle_alpha   90.00
_cell.angle_beta   90.00
_cell.angle_gamma   90.00
#
_symmetry.space_group_name_H-M   'P 1'
#
loop_
_entity.id
_entity.type
_entity.pdbx_description
1 polymer ?
#
loop_
_entity_poly.entity_id
_entity_poly.type
_entity_poly.pdbx_seq_one_letter_code
_entity_poly.pdbx_strand_id
1 'polypeptide(L)'
;MAYLFELILFLTPFLAYGLWRRLNPNTEPSTILLVLAGCGIVLMVAGGYWYGLTRSMPRDAAYVPAHLEGERIEPGHAERRR
;
A
#
# COMPACT_ATOMS: atom_id res chain seq x y z
N MET A 1 -17.56 2.49 -9.20
CA MET A 1 -17.51 1.07 -8.78
C MET A 1 -16.11 0.62 -8.32
N ALA A 2 -15.00 1.09 -8.90
CA ALA A 2 -13.63 0.72 -8.47
C ALA A 2 -13.36 1.01 -6.97
N TYR A 3 -13.71 2.20 -6.50
CA TYR A 3 -13.46 2.62 -5.11
C TYR A 3 -14.21 1.83 -4.04
N LEU A 4 -15.35 1.20 -4.36
CA LEU A 4 -16.10 0.43 -3.37
C LEU A 4 -15.36 -0.85 -2.99
N PHE A 5 -14.77 -1.53 -3.98
CA PHE A 5 -14.00 -2.75 -3.74
C PHE A 5 -12.73 -2.44 -2.93
N GLU A 6 -12.02 -1.37 -3.30
CA GLU A 6 -10.84 -0.88 -2.58
C GLU A 6 -11.18 -0.50 -1.13
N LEU A 7 -12.32 0.18 -0.93
CA LEU A 7 -12.81 0.54 0.39
C LEU A 7 -13.14 -0.71 1.22
N ILE A 8 -13.78 -1.72 0.63
CA ILE A 8 -14.09 -2.98 1.33
C ILE A 8 -12.79 -3.71 1.69
N LEU A 9 -11.83 -3.81 0.78
CA LEU A 9 -10.52 -4.41 1.06
C LEU A 9 -9.78 -3.67 2.19
N PHE A 10 -9.81 -2.35 2.16
CA PHE A 10 -9.25 -1.51 3.23
C PHE A 10 -9.94 -1.75 4.57
N LEU A 11 -11.28 -1.85 4.57
CA LEU A 11 -12.07 -2.08 5.77
C LEU A 11 -12.05 -3.53 6.26
N THR A 12 -11.67 -4.49 5.41
CA THR A 12 -11.70 -5.93 5.70
C THR A 12 -11.07 -6.30 7.05
N PRO A 13 -9.84 -5.89 7.41
CA PRO A 13 -9.26 -6.27 8.71
C PRO A 13 -10.08 -5.73 9.90
N PHE A 14 -10.64 -4.52 9.78
CA PHE A 14 -11.45 -3.90 10.83
C PHE A 14 -12.83 -4.57 10.94
N LEU A 15 -13.47 -4.86 9.81
CA LEU A 15 -14.74 -5.55 9.76
C LEU A 15 -14.62 -6.98 10.29
N ALA A 16 -13.55 -7.69 9.91
CA ALA A 16 -13.27 -9.04 10.40
C ALA A 16 -13.08 -9.05 11.92
N TYR A 17 -12.28 -8.13 12.47
CA TYR A 17 -12.10 -8.01 13.92
C TYR A 17 -13.38 -7.58 14.64
N GLY A 18 -14.11 -6.61 14.10
CA GLY A 18 -15.38 -6.13 14.66
C GLY A 18 -16.44 -7.24 14.69
N LEU A 19 -16.54 -8.02 13.62
CA LEU A 19 -17.43 -9.19 13.55
C LEU A 19 -17.02 -10.25 14.56
N TRP A 20 -15.72 -10.57 14.66
CA TRP A 20 -15.21 -11.51 15.65
C TRP A 20 -15.53 -11.06 17.08
N ARG A 21 -15.32 -9.78 17.42
CA ARG A 21 -15.61 -9.25 18.76
C ARG A 21 -17.10 -9.24 19.07
N ARG A 22 -17.96 -8.99 18.08
CA ARG A 22 -19.42 -9.09 18.23
C ARG A 22 -19.85 -10.53 18.55
N LEU A 23 -19.22 -11.52 17.92
CA LEU A 23 -19.51 -12.93 18.17
C LEU A 23 -18.88 -13.46 19.46
N ASN A 24 -17.81 -12.82 19.96
CA ASN A 24 -17.04 -13.25 21.13
C ASN A 24 -16.89 -12.09 22.16
N PRO A 25 -17.98 -11.63 22.80
CA PRO A 25 -17.98 -10.40 23.60
C PRO A 25 -17.10 -10.47 24.86
N ASN A 26 -17.01 -11.65 25.47
CA ASN A 26 -16.28 -11.89 26.73
C ASN A 26 -14.96 -12.63 26.53
N THR A 27 -14.54 -12.86 25.29
CA THR A 27 -13.32 -13.59 24.97
C THR A 27 -12.22 -12.61 24.63
N GLU A 28 -11.08 -12.77 25.28
CA GLU A 28 -9.89 -12.01 24.96
C GLU A 28 -9.21 -12.57 23.71
N PRO A 29 -8.64 -11.72 22.83
CA PRO A 29 -7.83 -12.20 21.72
C PRO A 29 -6.66 -13.04 22.23
N SER A 30 -6.43 -14.19 21.63
CA SER A 30 -5.30 -15.03 22.02
C SER A 30 -3.98 -14.31 21.71
N THR A 31 -2.95 -14.57 22.53
CA THR A 31 -1.60 -14.02 22.31
C THR A 31 -1.06 -14.37 20.92
N ILE A 32 -1.36 -15.56 20.41
CA ILE A 32 -0.97 -16.00 19.06
C ILE A 32 -1.59 -15.08 18.00
N LEU A 33 -2.87 -14.72 18.13
CA LEU A 33 -3.55 -13.81 17.22
C LEU A 33 -2.91 -12.41 17.25
N LEU A 34 -2.56 -11.92 18.44
CA LEU A 34 -1.87 -10.64 18.59
C LEU A 34 -0.48 -10.65 17.96
N VAL A 35 0.28 -11.75 18.12
CA VAL A 35 1.59 -11.93 17.48
C VAL A 35 1.46 -11.96 15.95
N LEU A 36 0.49 -12.70 15.41
CA LEU A 36 0.23 -12.75 13.97
C LEU A 36 -0.17 -11.38 13.42
N ALA A 37 -1.03 -10.64 14.14
CA ALA A 37 -1.39 -9.28 13.76
C ALA A 37 -0.16 -8.34 13.75
N GLY A 38 0.70 -8.45 14.76
CA GLY A 38 1.98 -7.73 14.81
C GLY A 38 2.89 -8.06 13.63
N CYS A 39 3.07 -9.35 13.31
CA CYS A 39 3.83 -9.80 12.13
C CYS A 39 3.24 -9.23 10.83
N GLY A 40 1.91 -9.19 10.69
CA GLY A 40 1.24 -8.59 9.54
C GLY A 40 1.58 -7.11 9.37
N ILE A 41 1.57 -6.33 10.46
CA ILE A 41 1.97 -4.91 10.42
C ILE A 41 3.43 -4.76 10.00
N VAL A 42 4.32 -5.58 10.56
CA VAL A 42 5.76 -5.56 10.21
C VAL A 42 5.94 -5.86 8.72
N LEU A 43 5.27 -6.89 8.19
CA LEU A 43 5.33 -7.25 6.78
C LEU A 43 4.76 -6.15 5.87
N MET A 44 3.65 -5.52 6.28
CA MET A 44 3.07 -4.39 5.54
C MET A 44 4.05 -3.23 5.42
N VAL A 45 4.67 -2.83 6.53
CA VAL A 45 5.65 -1.73 6.54
C VAL A 45 6.90 -2.11 5.75
N ALA A 46 7.43 -3.32 5.95
CA ALA A 46 8.61 -3.81 5.23
C ALA A 46 8.36 -3.88 3.72
N GLY A 47 7.19 -4.39 3.31
CA GLY A 47 6.78 -4.44 1.91
C GLY A 47 6.63 -3.05 1.30
N GLY A 48 5.99 -2.12 2.00
CA GLY A 48 5.88 -0.73 1.57
C GLY A 48 7.24 -0.04 1.43
N TYR A 49 8.13 -0.23 2.39
CA TYR A 49 9.49 0.28 2.35
C TYR A 49 10.28 -0.30 1.16
N TRP A 50 10.27 -1.62 0.97
CA TRP A 50 10.91 -2.30 -0.15
C TRP A 50 10.37 -1.84 -1.51
N TYR A 51 9.04 -1.73 -1.64
CA TYR A 51 8.39 -1.24 -2.84
C TYR A 51 8.79 0.21 -3.14
N GLY A 52 8.83 1.06 -2.11
CA GLY A 52 9.29 2.44 -2.21
C GLY A 52 10.72 2.52 -2.73
N LEU A 53 11.64 1.72 -2.19
CA LEU A 53 13.02 1.66 -2.69
C LEU A 53 13.09 1.22 -4.16
N THR A 54 12.27 0.25 -4.56
CA THR A 54 12.28 -0.32 -5.92
C THR A 54 11.67 0.63 -6.97
N ARG A 55 10.69 1.46 -6.57
CA ARG A 55 9.95 2.34 -7.48
C ARG A 55 10.30 3.82 -7.36
N SER A 56 11.12 4.18 -6.38
CA SER A 56 11.55 5.57 -6.20
C SER A 56 12.36 6.08 -7.39
N MET A 57 12.15 7.34 -7.71
CA MET A 57 12.98 8.07 -8.67
C MET A 57 14.39 8.24 -8.07
N PRO A 58 15.46 8.04 -8.87
CA PRO A 58 16.83 8.32 -8.43
C PRO A 58 16.93 9.75 -7.88
N ARG A 59 17.71 9.94 -6.80
CA ARG A 59 17.87 11.26 -6.17
C ARG A 59 18.42 12.33 -7.11
N ASP A 60 19.15 11.93 -8.15
CA ASP A 60 19.75 12.79 -9.18
C ASP A 60 18.93 12.84 -10.48
N ALA A 61 17.74 12.24 -10.51
CA ALA A 61 16.84 12.33 -11.65
C ALA A 61 15.80 13.43 -11.44
N ALA A 62 15.53 14.19 -12.50
CA ALA A 62 14.41 15.12 -12.57
C ALA A 62 13.20 14.41 -13.19
N TYR A 63 12.01 14.69 -12.68
CA TYR A 63 10.78 14.27 -13.33
C TYR A 63 10.54 15.12 -14.56
N VAL A 64 10.47 14.48 -15.73
CA VAL A 64 10.03 15.09 -16.97
C VAL A 64 8.55 14.74 -17.13
N PRO A 65 7.64 15.72 -17.14
CA PRO A 65 6.22 15.45 -17.34
C PRO A 65 5.97 14.92 -18.76
N ALA A 66 4.83 14.25 -18.92
CA ALA A 66 4.40 13.80 -20.23
C ALA A 66 4.26 15.00 -21.18
N HIS A 67 4.86 14.90 -22.36
CA HIS A 67 4.85 15.95 -23.36
C HIS A 67 4.71 15.38 -24.76
N LEU A 68 4.32 16.24 -25.70
CA LEU A 68 4.19 15.87 -27.11
C LEU A 68 5.54 16.09 -27.79
N GLU A 69 6.14 15.03 -28.31
CA GLU A 69 7.33 15.09 -29.14
C GLU A 69 6.95 14.74 -30.58
N GLY A 70 6.83 15.77 -31.42
CA GLY A 70 6.28 15.64 -32.77
C GLY A 70 4.81 15.23 -32.74
N GLU A 71 4.50 14.03 -33.27
CA GLU A 71 3.14 13.45 -33.28
C GLU A 71 2.92 12.40 -32.19
N ARG A 72 3.92 12.13 -31.33
CA ARG A 72 3.85 11.09 -30.29
C ARG A 72 3.79 11.71 -28.89
N ILE A 73 2.97 11.13 -28.03
CA ILE A 73 2.95 11.46 -26.60
C ILE A 73 4.04 10.63 -25.92
N GLU A 74 5.07 11.29 -25.42
CA GLU A 74 6.08 10.66 -24.56
C GLU A 74 5.57 10.68 -23.10
N PRO A 75 5.45 9.51 -22.44
CA PRO A 75 4.95 9.43 -21.08
C PRO A 75 5.96 9.99 -20.08
N GLY A 76 5.46 10.52 -18.96
CA GLY A 76 6.31 11.12 -17.94
C GLY A 76 7.31 10.11 -17.38
N HIS A 77 8.60 10.49 -17.37
CA HIS A 77 9.70 9.62 -16.99
C HIS A 77 10.74 10.34 -16.14
N ALA A 78 11.65 9.56 -15.57
CA ALA A 78 12.81 10.07 -14.87
C ALA A 78 13.96 10.28 -15.84
N GLU A 79 14.52 11.48 -15.88
CA GLU A 79 15.71 11.77 -16.66
C GLU A 79 16.82 12.30 -15.75
N ARG A 80 18.06 11.90 -16.02
CA ARG A 80 19.21 12.32 -15.20
C ARG A 80 19.40 13.83 -15.34
N ARG A 81 19.48 14.54 -14.21
CA ARG A 81 19.71 15.98 -14.19
C ARG A 81 21.11 16.24 -14.78
N ARG A 82 21.16 16.87 -15.96
CA ARG A 82 22.42 17.32 -16.58
C ARG A 82 22.97 18.55 -15.88
#